data_AF-A0A7S3UG54-F1
#
_entry.id   AF-A0A7S3UG54-F1
#
_cell.length_a   1.000
_cell.length_b   1.000
_cell.length_c   1.000
_cell.angle_alpha   90.00
_cell.angle_beta   90.00
_cell.angle_gamma   90.00
#
_symmetry.space_group_name_H-M   'P 1'
#
loop_
_entity.id
_entity.type
_entity.pdbx_description
1 polymer ?
#
loop_
_entity_poly.entity_id
_entity_poly.type
_entity_poly.pdbx_seq_one_letter_code
_entity_poly.pdbx_strand_id
1 'polypeptide(L)'
;MRSEVLSSGDDSVFLPLNLDRLIWNARKRFVESEGSHSVLLKPKSDLCPSEVAQKVARLCEKLVVVPGEDGLSQEAQRNATLLYGAFVRMTLSSKEVCSRYRLNEAGLDWVLGEIE
;
A
#
# COMPACT_ATOMS: atom_id res chain seq x y z
N MET A 1 17.47 -3.46 12.35
CA MET A 1 16.64 -3.10 11.18
C MET A 1 16.68 -1.61 10.83
N ARG A 2 16.11 -0.67 11.61
CA ARG A 2 16.11 0.77 11.22
C ARG A 2 17.53 1.35 11.08
N SER A 3 18.44 0.97 11.98
CA SER A 3 19.86 1.34 11.95
C SER A 3 20.70 0.60 10.91
N GLU A 4 20.21 -0.53 10.39
CA GLU A 4 20.95 -1.37 9.42
C GLU A 4 20.63 -0.97 7.98
N VAL A 5 19.38 -0.55 7.73
CA VAL A 5 18.91 -0.16 6.40
C VAL A 5 19.02 1.36 6.20
N LEU A 6 18.81 2.17 7.25
CA LEU A 6 18.90 3.63 7.21
C LEU A 6 20.00 4.11 8.16
N SER A 7 21.25 4.02 7.70
CA SER A 7 22.45 4.33 8.49
C SER A 7 22.49 5.77 9.01
N SER A 8 21.86 6.71 8.28
CA SER A 8 21.81 8.13 8.65
C SER A 8 20.67 8.46 9.62
N GLY A 9 19.75 7.53 9.91
CA GLY A 9 18.61 7.75 10.79
C GLY A 9 17.57 8.76 10.30
N ASP A 10 17.72 9.25 9.06
CA ASP A 10 16.81 10.21 8.45
C ASP A 10 15.64 9.48 7.77
N ASP A 11 14.43 10.03 7.94
CA ASP A 11 13.18 9.43 7.44
C ASP A 11 12.85 9.89 6.01
N SER A 12 13.57 10.91 5.53
CA SER A 12 13.48 11.46 4.19
C SER A 12 14.23 10.57 3.18
N VAL A 13 13.56 9.55 2.65
CA VAL A 13 14.10 8.68 1.60
C VAL A 13 13.27 8.79 0.32
N PHE A 14 13.95 8.86 -0.82
CA PHE A 14 13.29 8.84 -2.12
C PHE A 14 12.85 7.41 -2.46
N LEU A 15 11.54 7.24 -2.67
CA LEU A 15 10.92 5.99 -3.10
C LEU A 15 10.27 6.18 -4.49
N PRO A 16 10.19 5.12 -5.30
CA PRO A 16 9.79 5.22 -6.71
C PRO A 16 8.34 5.69 -6.92
N LEU A 17 7.44 5.47 -5.96
CA LEU A 17 6.01 5.79 -6.08
C LEU A 17 5.52 6.61 -4.88
N ASN A 18 4.78 7.69 -5.17
CA ASN A 18 4.11 8.49 -4.14
C ASN A 18 2.74 7.89 -3.81
N LEU A 19 2.71 7.02 -2.80
CA LEU A 19 1.49 6.34 -2.34
C LEU A 19 0.43 7.31 -1.80
N ASP A 20 0.85 8.40 -1.14
CA ASP A 20 -0.09 9.39 -0.59
C ASP A 20 -0.94 10.04 -1.69
N ARG A 21 -0.29 10.40 -2.81
CA ARG A 21 -0.98 10.97 -3.98
C ARG A 21 -1.90 9.94 -4.63
N LEU A 22 -1.45 8.68 -4.73
CA LEU A 22 -2.25 7.62 -5.31
C LEU A 22 -3.53 7.37 -4.48
N ILE A 23 -3.40 7.30 -3.17
CA ILE A 23 -4.52 7.15 -2.24
C ILE A 23 -5.46 8.36 -2.30
N TRP A 24 -4.92 9.57 -2.43
CA TRP A 24 -5.73 10.77 -2.61
C TRP A 24 -6.57 10.73 -3.90
N ASN A 25 -5.96 10.30 -5.01
CA ASN A 25 -6.67 10.11 -6.28
C ASN A 25 -7.77 9.05 -6.16
N ALA A 26 -7.47 7.91 -5.52
CA ALA A 26 -8.45 6.85 -5.29
C ALA A 26 -9.64 7.35 -4.47
N ARG A 27 -9.37 8.06 -3.37
CA ARG A 27 -10.41 8.63 -2.52
C ARG A 27 -11.28 9.63 -3.28
N LYS A 28 -10.68 10.51 -4.09
CA LYS A 28 -11.44 11.45 -4.91
C LYS A 28 -12.34 10.73 -5.92
N ARG A 29 -11.84 9.64 -6.52
CA ARG A 29 -12.54 8.93 -7.60
C ARG A 29 -13.66 8.02 -7.10
N PHE A 30 -13.50 7.39 -5.94
CA PHE A 30 -14.42 6.37 -5.43
C PHE A 30 -15.21 6.78 -4.18
N VAL A 31 -14.74 7.76 -3.41
CA VAL A 31 -15.42 8.23 -2.19
C VAL A 31 -16.22 9.51 -2.43
N GLU A 32 -15.77 10.40 -3.33
CA GLU A 32 -16.54 11.61 -3.67
C GLU A 32 -17.60 11.36 -4.76
N SER A 33 -17.41 10.36 -5.63
CA SER A 33 -18.36 10.04 -6.71
C SER A 33 -19.61 9.30 -6.20
N GLU A 34 -19.53 8.60 -5.07
CA GLU A 34 -20.68 7.95 -4.41
C GLU A 34 -21.63 8.92 -3.69
N GLY A 35 -21.54 10.23 -3.96
CA GLY A 35 -22.69 11.12 -3.82
C GLY A 35 -23.30 11.22 -2.42
N SER A 36 -22.50 11.52 -1.40
CA SER A 36 -23.06 12.04 -0.14
C SER A 36 -23.13 13.56 -0.17
N HIS A 37 -24.26 14.06 -0.71
CA HIS A 37 -24.86 15.33 -0.29
C HIS A 37 -25.44 15.25 1.15
N SER A 38 -25.20 14.14 1.87
CA SER A 38 -25.50 13.99 3.29
C SER A 38 -24.22 14.08 4.11
N VAL A 39 -23.98 15.27 4.64
CA VAL A 39 -22.81 15.67 5.44
C VAL A 39 -22.69 14.91 6.78
N LEU A 40 -23.62 14.00 7.11
CA LEU A 40 -23.76 13.50 8.49
C LEU A 40 -23.39 12.03 8.72
N LEU A 41 -23.27 11.20 7.68
CA LEU A 41 -22.96 9.77 7.85
C LEU A 41 -22.03 9.29 6.73
N LYS A 42 -20.72 9.54 6.89
CA LYS A 42 -19.72 8.85 6.05
C LYS A 42 -19.90 7.33 6.26
N PRO A 43 -20.17 6.53 5.21
CA PRO A 43 -20.33 5.10 5.36
C PRO A 43 -19.05 4.51 5.97
N LYS A 44 -19.23 3.52 6.86
CA LYS A 44 -18.11 2.70 7.34
C LYS A 44 -17.53 1.99 6.12
N SER A 45 -16.21 1.86 6.07
CA SER A 45 -15.56 1.02 5.06
C SER A 45 -16.02 -0.42 5.31
N ASP A 46 -16.69 -1.02 4.33
CA ASP A 46 -17.19 -2.41 4.40
C ASP A 46 -16.06 -3.45 4.25
N LEU A 47 -14.81 -2.99 4.24
CA LEU A 47 -13.63 -3.81 4.04
C LEU A 47 -13.30 -4.66 5.28
N CYS A 48 -13.12 -5.96 5.06
CA CYS A 48 -12.61 -6.86 6.07
C CYS A 48 -11.10 -6.65 6.27
N PRO A 49 -10.61 -6.39 7.50
CA PRO A 49 -9.19 -6.14 7.75
C PRO A 49 -8.25 -7.27 7.32
N SER A 50 -8.73 -8.52 7.37
CA SER A 50 -7.97 -9.69 6.93
C SER A 50 -7.78 -9.73 5.42
N GLU A 51 -8.80 -9.35 4.65
CA GLU A 51 -8.74 -9.29 3.19
C GLU A 51 -7.76 -8.21 2.73
N VAL A 52 -7.78 -7.03 3.37
CA VAL A 52 -6.82 -5.95 3.08
C VAL A 52 -5.39 -6.46 3.29
N ALA A 53 -5.13 -7.13 4.42
CA ALA A 53 -3.80 -7.66 4.72
C ALA A 53 -3.34 -8.71 3.70
N GLN A 54 -4.24 -9.61 3.27
CA GLN A 54 -3.93 -10.62 2.25
C GLN A 54 -3.67 -9.98 0.89
N LYS A 55 -4.49 -9.00 0.47
CA LYS A 55 -4.31 -8.30 -0.81
C LYS A 55 -2.96 -7.55 -0.85
N VAL A 56 -2.58 -6.86 0.22
CA VAL A 56 -1.29 -6.17 0.33
C VAL A 56 -0.11 -7.15 0.35
N ALA A 57 -0.25 -8.29 1.04
CA ALA A 57 0.79 -9.33 1.04
C ALA A 57 1.02 -9.89 -0.38
N ARG A 58 -0.05 -10.21 -1.10
CA ARG A 58 0.01 -10.68 -2.50
C ARG A 58 0.64 -9.65 -3.42
N LEU A 59 0.32 -8.36 -3.26
CA LEU A 59 0.96 -7.29 -4.03
C LEU A 59 2.49 -7.30 -3.81
N CYS A 60 2.95 -7.43 -2.57
CA CYS A 60 4.39 -7.47 -2.28
C CYS A 60 5.10 -8.66 -2.92
N GLU A 61 4.42 -9.80 -3.06
CA GLU A 61 4.96 -10.99 -3.73
C GLU A 61 5.05 -10.83 -5.25
N LYS A 62 4.15 -10.05 -5.85
CA LYS A 62 4.14 -9.78 -7.29
C LYS A 62 5.23 -8.81 -7.75
N LEU A 63 5.74 -7.97 -6.87
CA LEU A 63 6.77 -6.96 -7.17
C LEU A 63 8.15 -7.61 -7.39
N VAL A 64 8.34 -8.28 -8.52
CA VAL A 64 9.61 -8.93 -8.88
C VAL A 64 10.53 -7.96 -9.61
N VAL A 65 11.70 -7.69 -9.03
CA VAL A 65 12.75 -6.82 -9.60
C VAL A 65 13.92 -7.66 -10.11
N VAL A 66 14.31 -8.69 -9.36
CA VAL A 66 15.35 -9.66 -9.72
C VAL A 66 14.68 -10.97 -10.11
N PRO A 67 14.66 -11.34 -11.42
CA PRO A 67 14.14 -12.62 -11.86
C PRO A 67 15.11 -13.75 -11.54
N GLY A 68 14.60 -14.86 -11.01
CA GLY A 68 15.40 -16.07 -10.75
C GLY A 68 14.87 -16.87 -9.56
N GLU A 69 14.93 -18.19 -9.65
CA GLU A 69 14.49 -19.10 -8.58
C GLU A 69 15.65 -19.64 -7.72
N ASP A 70 16.90 -19.36 -8.10
CA ASP A 70 18.06 -19.74 -7.32
C ASP A 70 18.14 -18.97 -5.99
N GLY A 71 18.83 -19.57 -5.02
CA GLY A 71 18.91 -19.02 -3.66
C GLY A 71 19.48 -17.60 -3.61
N LEU A 72 20.43 -17.27 -4.49
CA LEU A 72 21.04 -15.93 -4.56
C LEU A 72 20.06 -14.91 -5.15
N SER A 73 19.35 -15.26 -6.23
CA SER A 73 18.32 -14.39 -6.82
C SER A 73 17.18 -14.10 -5.84
N GLN A 74 16.74 -15.09 -5.06
CA GLN A 74 15.71 -14.88 -4.03
C GLN A 74 16.18 -13.93 -2.91
N GLU A 75 17.45 -14.05 -2.49
CA GLU A 75 18.03 -13.14 -1.50
C GLU A 75 18.19 -11.72 -2.06
N ALA A 76 18.69 -11.60 -3.29
CA ALA A 76 18.80 -10.33 -3.99
C ALA A 76 17.43 -9.65 -4.16
N GLN A 77 16.40 -10.41 -4.52
CA GLN A 77 15.03 -9.93 -4.64
C GLN A 77 14.49 -9.43 -3.29
N ARG A 78 14.69 -10.21 -2.22
CA ARG A 78 14.29 -9.80 -0.86
C ARG A 78 14.99 -8.50 -0.44
N ASN A 79 16.28 -8.36 -0.72
CA ASN A 79 17.05 -7.17 -0.36
C ASN A 79 16.63 -5.93 -1.18
N ALA A 80 16.41 -6.11 -2.49
CA ALA A 80 15.98 -5.03 -3.39
C ALA A 80 14.60 -4.47 -3.02
N THR A 81 13.68 -5.32 -2.55
CA THR A 81 12.31 -4.93 -2.24
C THR A 81 12.05 -4.65 -0.76
N LEU A 82 13.02 -4.89 0.13
CA LEU A 82 12.84 -4.82 1.58
C LEU A 82 12.23 -3.49 2.05
N LEU A 83 12.86 -2.37 1.64
CA LEU A 83 12.46 -1.04 2.07
C LEU A 83 11.10 -0.64 1.48
N TYR A 84 10.92 -0.87 0.18
CA TYR A 84 9.67 -0.52 -0.50
C TYR A 84 8.50 -1.37 0.01
N GLY A 85 8.69 -2.68 0.19
CA GLY A 85 7.67 -3.57 0.75
C GLY A 85 7.33 -3.24 2.20
N ALA A 86 8.27 -2.71 2.99
CA ALA A 86 7.96 -2.19 4.33
C ALA A 86 7.10 -0.91 4.25
N PHE A 87 7.45 0.00 3.33
CA PHE A 87 6.71 1.25 3.11
C PHE A 87 5.27 1.00 2.63
N VAL A 88 5.07 0.10 1.66
CA VAL A 88 3.73 -0.27 1.17
C VAL A 88 2.89 -0.88 2.30
N ARG A 89 3.45 -1.81 3.09
CA ARG A 89 2.75 -2.45 4.22
C ARG A 89 2.38 -1.46 5.33
N MET A 90 3.25 -0.49 5.61
CA MET A 90 2.98 0.58 6.57
C MET A 90 1.83 1.47 6.08
N THR A 91 1.92 1.91 4.82
CA THR A 91 0.98 2.88 4.24
C THR A 91 -0.41 2.26 4.01
N LEU A 92 -0.47 1.04 3.48
CA LEU A 92 -1.72 0.32 3.18
C LEU A 92 -2.12 -0.67 4.28
N SER A 93 -1.72 -0.43 5.53
CA SER A 93 -2.16 -1.26 6.65
C SER A 93 -3.69 -1.24 6.80
N SER A 94 -4.28 -2.35 7.22
CA SER A 94 -5.75 -2.47 7.34
C SER A 94 -6.36 -1.36 8.21
N LYS A 95 -5.62 -0.90 9.23
CA LYS A 95 -6.04 0.23 10.07
C LYS A 95 -6.09 1.54 9.29
N GLU A 96 -5.05 1.86 8.53
CA GLU A 96 -4.98 3.11 7.75
C GLU A 96 -6.05 3.11 6.64
N VAL A 97 -6.18 1.99 5.92
CA VAL A 97 -7.18 1.82 4.85
C VAL A 97 -8.60 1.97 5.38
N CYS A 98 -8.95 1.26 6.45
CA CYS A 98 -10.33 1.29 6.96
C CYS A 98 -10.64 2.58 7.75
N SER A 99 -9.71 3.09 8.56
CA SER A 99 -9.99 4.19 9.50
C SER A 99 -9.68 5.57 8.92
N ARG A 100 -8.47 5.75 8.36
CA ARG A 100 -7.95 7.05 7.92
C ARG A 100 -8.37 7.39 6.51
N TYR A 101 -8.13 6.48 5.56
CA TYR A 101 -8.45 6.69 4.15
C TYR A 101 -9.90 6.39 3.84
N ARG A 102 -10.48 5.41 4.57
CA ARG A 102 -11.87 4.96 4.41
C ARG A 102 -12.19 4.60 2.95
N LEU A 103 -11.30 3.81 2.35
CA LEU A 103 -11.48 3.31 0.99
C LEU A 103 -12.59 2.25 0.98
N ASN A 104 -13.32 2.16 -0.14
CA ASN A 104 -14.17 1.02 -0.46
C ASN A 104 -13.33 -0.07 -1.16
N GLU A 105 -13.92 -1.25 -1.39
CA GLU A 105 -13.22 -2.35 -2.05
C GLU A 105 -12.72 -1.98 -3.45
N ALA A 106 -13.57 -1.32 -4.26
CA ALA A 106 -13.19 -0.86 -5.58
C ALA A 106 -12.00 0.12 -5.56
N GLY A 107 -11.97 1.03 -4.58
CA GLY A 107 -10.87 1.97 -4.41
C GLY A 107 -9.58 1.29 -3.97
N LEU A 108 -9.65 0.27 -3.11
CA LEU A 108 -8.50 -0.53 -2.74
C LEU A 108 -7.95 -1.31 -3.94
N ASP A 109 -8.81 -1.99 -4.69
CA ASP A 109 -8.40 -2.76 -5.86
C ASP A 109 -7.81 -1.87 -6.96
N TRP A 110 -8.34 -0.66 -7.14
CA TRP A 110 -7.74 0.33 -8.03
C TRP A 110 -6.33 0.76 -7.58
N VAL A 111 -6.15 1.06 -6.28
CA VAL A 111 -4.82 1.42 -5.75
C VAL A 111 -3.83 0.28 -5.95
N LEU A 112 -4.23 -0.96 -5.67
CA LEU A 112 -3.35 -2.12 -5.83
C LEU A 112 -2.99 -2.36 -7.29
N GLY A 113 -3.93 -2.18 -8.22
CA GLY A 113 -3.68 -2.32 -9.66
C GLY A 113 -2.79 -1.21 -10.26
N GLU A 114 -2.69 -0.05 -9.62
CA GLU A 114 -1.76 1.01 -10.03
C GLU A 114 -0.36 0.86 -9.43
N ILE A 115 -0.20 0.00 -8.40
CA ILE A 115 1.11 -0.30 -7.79
C ILE A 115 1.76 -1.52 -8.44
N GLU A 116 0.96 -2.47 -8.94
CA GLU A 116 1.41 -3.62 -9.75
C GLU A 116 1.96 -3.18 -11.11
#